data_AF-A0A6J4KLV3-F1
#
_entry.id   AF-A0A6J4KLV3-F1
#
_cell.length_a   1.000
_cell.length_b   1.000
_cell.length_c   1.000
_cell.angle_alpha   90.00
_cell.angle_beta   90.00
_cell.angle_gamma   90.00
#
_symmetry.space_group_name_H-M   'P 1'
#
loop_
_entity.id
_entity.type
_entity.pdbx_description
1 polymer ?
#
loop_
_entity_poly.entity_id
_entity_poly.type
_entity_poly.pdbx_seq_one_letter_code
_entity_poly.pdbx_strand_id
1 'polypeptide(L)' 'MTDDARTKNPFAIAIHGGAGTIPRRSMTAEREQAYRAVLAESLRAGQAVLARGGSSLDAVTAAVMVMEDSPLFNAGK' A
#
# COMPACT_ATOMS: atom_id res chain seq x y z
N MET A 1 13.34 36.94 3.80
CA MET A 1 12.37 36.21 4.64
C MET A 1 11.36 35.59 3.69
N THR A 2 11.20 34.29 3.48
CA THR A 2 11.88 33.05 3.89
C THR A 2 11.52 32.06 2.78
N ASP A 3 12.49 31.23 2.43
CA ASP A 3 12.47 30.10 1.50
C ASP A 3 11.10 29.40 1.34
N ASP A 4 10.47 29.54 0.18
CA ASP A 4 9.20 28.88 -0.20
C ASP A 4 9.45 27.62 -1.06
N ALA A 5 10.65 27.07 -0.98
CA ALA A 5 10.95 25.73 -1.44
C ALA A 5 10.76 24.76 -0.27
N ARG A 6 9.50 24.43 0.05
CA ARG A 6 9.22 23.10 0.62
C ARG A 6 9.83 22.12 -0.37
N THR A 7 11.03 21.64 -0.07
CA THR A 7 11.67 20.57 -0.82
C THR A 7 10.64 19.46 -0.87
N LYS A 8 10.01 19.27 -2.03
CA LYS A 8 9.21 18.08 -2.31
C LYS A 8 10.22 16.95 -2.34
N ASN A 9 10.63 16.47 -1.16
CA ASN A 9 11.48 15.32 -1.05
C ASN A 9 10.74 14.20 -1.78
N PRO A 10 11.27 13.72 -2.91
CA PRO A 10 10.59 12.67 -3.66
C PRO A 10 10.49 11.46 -2.73
N PHE A 11 9.27 11.01 -2.48
CA PHE A 11 9.02 9.83 -1.66
C PHE A 11 8.66 8.65 -2.56
N ALA A 12 9.04 7.45 -2.10
CA ALA A 12 8.62 6.20 -2.68
C ALA A 12 8.05 5.32 -1.57
N ILE A 13 7.01 4.56 -1.91
CA ILE A 13 6.44 3.54 -1.03
C ILE A 13 6.24 2.27 -1.84
N ALA A 14 6.60 1.15 -1.25
CA ALA A 14 6.39 -0.18 -1.81
C ALA A 14 5.67 -1.04 -0.77
N ILE A 15 4.81 -1.93 -1.25
CA ILE A 15 4.06 -2.90 -0.43
C ILE A 15 4.19 -4.28 -1.04
N HIS A 16 4.02 -5.33 -0.24
CA HIS A 16 3.89 -6.71 -0.73
C HIS A 16 2.85 -7.48 0.08
N GLY A 17 2.06 -8.33 -0.57
CA GLY A 17 1.06 -9.20 0.07
C GLY A 17 1.57 -10.58 0.48
N GLY A 18 2.88 -10.82 0.37
CA GLY A 18 3.52 -12.11 0.59
C GLY A 18 4.25 -12.61 -0.66
N ALA A 19 5.11 -13.61 -0.49
CA ALA A 19 5.85 -14.26 -1.57
C ALA A 19 5.67 -15.78 -1.47
N GLY A 20 5.50 -16.47 -2.61
CA GLY A 20 5.31 -17.91 -2.66
C GLY A 20 4.73 -18.39 -3.99
N THR A 21 4.59 -19.70 -4.14
CA THR A 21 4.00 -20.30 -5.35
C THR A 21 2.48 -20.22 -5.25
N ILE A 22 1.88 -19.18 -5.83
CA ILE A 22 0.44 -19.20 -6.15
C ILE A 22 0.30 -19.90 -7.51
N PRO A 23 -0.24 -21.13 -7.58
CA PRO A 23 -0.40 -21.81 -8.86
C PRO A 23 -1.24 -20.94 -9.79
N ARG A 24 -0.76 -20.61 -11.01
CA ARG A 24 -1.52 -19.79 -11.96
C ARG A 24 -2.94 -20.30 -12.20
N ARG A 25 -3.14 -21.62 -12.19
CA ARG A 25 -4.45 -22.29 -12.28
C ARG A 25 -5.44 -21.92 -11.17
N SER A 26 -4.96 -21.43 -10.03
CA SER A 26 -5.78 -20.99 -8.89
C SER A 26 -6.07 -19.49 -8.87
N MET A 27 -5.48 -18.75 -9.83
CA MET A 27 -5.66 -17.32 -10.00
C MET A 27 -6.62 -17.06 -11.16
N THR A 28 -7.90 -16.88 -10.84
CA THR A 28 -8.88 -16.40 -11.83
C THR A 28 -8.69 -14.90 -12.06
N ALA A 29 -9.23 -14.36 -13.15
CA ALA A 29 -9.15 -12.93 -13.44
C ALA A 29 -9.80 -12.09 -12.32
N GLU A 30 -10.90 -12.58 -11.75
CA GLU A 30 -11.61 -11.93 -10.65
C GLU A 30 -10.77 -11.91 -9.37
N ARG A 31 -10.11 -13.03 -9.04
CA ARG A 31 -9.18 -13.10 -7.90
C ARG A 31 -7.99 -12.16 -8.09
N GLU A 32 -7.38 -12.17 -9.27
CA GLU A 32 -6.28 -11.25 -9.58
C GLU A 32 -6.72 -9.79 -9.44
N GLN A 33 -7.89 -9.44 -9.97
CA GLN A 33 -8.44 -8.11 -9.88
C GLN A 33 -8.73 -7.70 -8.43
N ALA A 34 -9.25 -8.62 -7.61
CA ALA A 34 -9.47 -8.38 -6.19
C ALA A 34 -8.14 -8.11 -5.45
N TYR A 35 -7.10 -8.91 -5.68
CA TYR A 35 -5.76 -8.65 -5.12
C TYR A 35 -5.21 -7.28 -5.54
N ARG A 36 -5.30 -6.95 -6.83
CA ARG A 36 -4.83 -5.66 -7.36
C ARG A 36 -5.60 -4.48 -6.79
N ALA A 37 -6.90 -4.63 -6.56
CA ALA A 37 -7.73 -3.58 -5.98
C ALA A 37 -7.27 -3.22 -4.56
N VAL A 38 -7.08 -4.21 -3.70
CA VAL A 38 -6.64 -3.98 -2.31
C VAL A 38 -5.19 -3.48 -2.26
N LEU A 39 -4.28 -4.01 -3.09
CA LEU A 39 -2.91 -3.48 -3.20
C LEU A 39 -2.91 -2.01 -3.63
N ALA A 40 -3.74 -1.64 -4.60
CA ALA A 40 -3.85 -0.25 -5.04
C ALA A 40 -4.46 0.65 -3.96
N GLU A 41 -5.41 0.16 -3.18
CA GLU A 41 -5.98 0.87 -2.02
C GLU A 41 -4.95 1.10 -0.92
N SER A 42 -4.20 0.05 -0.55
CA SER A 42 -3.11 0.12 0.42
C SER A 42 -2.04 1.14 0.00
N LEU A 43 -1.64 1.12 -1.28
CA LEU A 43 -0.69 2.10 -1.82
C LEU A 43 -1.24 3.53 -1.71
N ARG A 44 -2.50 3.74 -2.09
CA ARG A 44 -3.15 5.06 -2.01
C ARG A 44 -3.23 5.57 -0.57
N ALA A 45 -3.53 4.70 0.39
CA ALA A 45 -3.61 5.07 1.81
C ALA A 45 -2.26 5.61 2.30
N GLY A 46 -1.16 4.88 2.05
CA GLY A 46 0.19 5.33 2.42
C GLY A 46 0.64 6.58 1.66
N GLN A 47 0.38 6.64 0.34
CA GLN A 47 0.68 7.82 -0.48
C GLN A 47 -0.04 9.07 0.03
N ALA A 48 -1.30 8.94 0.46
CA ALA A 48 -2.06 10.07 1.00
C ALA A 48 -1.46 10.60 2.32
N VAL A 49 -0.75 9.76 3.09
CA VAL A 49 0.01 10.20 4.28
C VAL A 49 1.25 10.98 3.90
N LEU A 50 2.04 10.45 2.96
CA LEU A 50 3.27 11.11 2.51
C LEU A 50 2.98 12.42 1.78
N ALA A 51 1.93 12.45 0.94
CA ALA A 51 1.53 13.63 0.18
C ALA A 51 1.11 14.82 1.06
N ARG A 52 0.59 14.57 2.26
CA ARG A 52 0.24 15.61 3.25
C ARG A 52 1.39 15.98 4.21
N GLY A 53 2.59 15.42 4.00
CA GLY A 53 3.75 15.63 4.86
C GLY A 53 3.73 14.82 6.17
N GLY A 54 2.95 13.74 6.22
CA GLY A 54 2.97 12.80 7.34
C GLY A 54 4.25 11.97 7.39
N SER A 55 4.49 11.31 8.52
CA SER A 55 5.71 10.51 8.71
C SER A 55 5.69 9.23 7.87
N SER A 56 6.87 8.69 7.57
CA SER A 56 6.99 7.37 6.94
C SER A 56 6.35 6.28 7.77
N LEU A 57 6.39 6.39 9.11
CA LEU A 57 5.75 5.44 10.03
C LEU A 57 4.23 5.45 9.85
N ASP A 58 3.61 6.62 9.88
CA ASP A 58 2.16 6.75 9.67
C ASP A 58 1.75 6.23 8.29
N ALA A 59 2.58 6.45 7.26
CA ALA A 59 2.32 6.00 5.91
C ALA A 59 2.32 4.48 5.77
N VAL A 60 3.32 3.80 6.36
CA VAL A 60 3.37 2.33 6.32
C VAL A 60 2.28 1.72 7.20
N THR A 61 1.96 2.33 8.35
CA THR A 61 0.84 1.88 9.19
C THR A 61 -0.49 1.98 8.43
N ALA A 62 -0.76 3.10 7.77
CA ALA A 62 -1.97 3.26 6.96
C ALA A 62 -2.06 2.25 5.81
N ALA A 63 -0.94 1.97 5.13
CA ALA A 63 -0.90 0.98 4.06
C ALA A 63 -1.12 -0.45 4.57
N VAL A 64 -0.50 -0.82 5.70
CA VAL A 64 -0.60 -2.16 6.28
C VAL A 64 -1.99 -2.43 6.85
N MET A 65 -2.64 -1.47 7.51
CA MET A 65 -4.01 -1.65 8.04
C MET A 65 -5.01 -2.05 6.95
N VAL A 66 -4.93 -1.45 5.75
CA VAL A 66 -5.77 -1.85 4.60
C VAL A 66 -5.55 -3.31 4.21
N MET A 67 -4.31 -3.79 4.30
CA MET A 67 -3.98 -5.17 3.96
C MET A 67 -4.40 -6.13 5.07
N GLU A 68 -4.28 -5.74 6.34
CA GLU A 68 -4.70 -6.53 7.51
C GLU A 68 -6.22 -6.69 7.64
N ASP A 69 -6.99 -5.71 7.14
CA ASP A 69 -8.45 -5.77 7.13
C ASP A 69 -9.01 -6.59 5.94
N SER A 70 -8.17 -6.96 4.98
CA SER A 70 -8.57 -7.73 3.81
C SER A 70 -8.39 -9.23 4.01
N PRO A 71 -9.44 -10.06 3.78
CA PRO A 71 -9.34 -11.52 3.91
C PRO A 71 -8.47 -12.18 2.83
N LEU A 72 -7.93 -11.39 1.88
CA LEU A 72 -7.08 -11.89 0.80
C LEU A 72 -5.62 -12.08 1.21
N PHE A 73 -5.18 -11.42 2.29
CA PHE A 73 -3.81 -11.47 2.76
C PHE A 73 -3.71 -12.20 4.09
N ASN A 74 -2.59 -12.87 4.31
CA ASN A 74 -2.32 -13.58 5.55
C ASN A 74 -1.67 -12.64 6.58
N ALA A 75 -2.43 -11.62 7.00
CA ALA A 75 -2.05 -10.68 8.03
C ALA A 75 -3.33 -10.12 8.66
N GLY A 76 -3.39 -10.01 9.99
CA GLY A 76 -4.62 -9.53 10.64
C GLY A 76 -5.73 -10.57 10.65
N LYS A 77 -6.89 -10.24 10.06
CA LYS A 77 -8.13 -11.06 10.16
C LYS A 77 -8.09 -12.35 9.37
#